data_AF-A0A7C7H3B7-F1
#
_entry.id   AF-A0A7C7H3B7-F1
#
_cell.length_a   1.000
_cell.length_b   1.000
_cell.length_c   1.000
_cell.angle_alpha   90.00
_cell.angle_beta   90.00
_cell.angle_gamma   90.00
#
_symmetry.space_group_name_H-M   'P 1'
#
loop_
_entity.id
_entity.type
_entity.pdbx_description
1 polymer ?
#
loop_
_entity_poly.entity_id
_entity_poly.type
_entity_poly.pdbx_seq_one_letter_code
_entity_poly.pdbx_strand_id
1 'polypeptide(L)'
;MNHIRSSISIDKCILSFSHDRYISRKKANAAAIAKAEREIASNSNGISHLILRAVDDKIDHLKFLFLINGIPVMCYALGNLLISSLKEIVIIGSEEVEQVATTFLETVGTQGKKISFVREDPNKLNLFNTMQLGKHRLNIEPNELILFQPGDLPFMFDIEEILHDSDIQNYNLILWLNSRQMMFPNHQHNPDSEFVWRNYHYRALCKETNELHEVKEPNIYPINLSAVDSDIIDHLHSTRKDGNIIKAGIR
;
A
#
# COMPACT_ATOMS: atom_id res chain seq x y z
N MET A 1 19.73 14.34 -16.10
CA MET A 1 19.20 12.98 -15.86
C MET A 1 18.96 12.36 -17.21
N ASN A 2 19.57 11.21 -17.50
CA ASN A 2 19.34 10.53 -18.78
C ASN A 2 17.91 9.98 -18.78
N HIS A 3 17.06 10.47 -19.67
CA HIS A 3 15.75 9.89 -19.93
C HIS A 3 15.96 8.55 -20.63
N ILE A 4 15.97 7.48 -19.85
CA ILE A 4 15.99 6.11 -20.35
C ILE A 4 14.55 5.61 -20.28
N ARG A 5 13.95 5.31 -21.44
CA ARG A 5 12.55 4.86 -21.56
C ARG A 5 12.36 3.55 -20.78
N SER A 6 11.41 3.52 -19.85
CA SER A 6 10.98 2.30 -19.19
C SER A 6 10.31 1.35 -20.19
N SER A 7 10.09 0.09 -19.79
CA SER A 7 9.17 -0.80 -20.49
C SER A 7 7.78 -0.15 -20.62
N ILE A 8 7.04 -0.55 -21.67
CA ILE A 8 5.72 -0.01 -22.01
C ILE A 8 4.64 -0.42 -20.99
N SER A 9 4.92 -1.39 -20.13
CA SER A 9 3.99 -1.88 -19.10
C SER A 9 4.74 -2.32 -17.83
N ILE A 10 4.00 -2.38 -16.73
CA ILE A 10 4.43 -2.95 -15.45
C ILE A 10 3.97 -4.42 -15.41
N ASP A 11 4.93 -5.34 -15.40
CA ASP A 11 4.64 -6.78 -15.49
C ASP A 11 4.85 -7.52 -14.16
N LYS A 12 5.49 -6.89 -13.18
CA LYS A 12 5.90 -7.52 -11.90
C LYS A 12 5.35 -6.76 -10.71
N CYS A 13 5.01 -7.48 -9.65
CA CYS A 13 4.51 -6.89 -8.41
C CYS A 13 5.19 -7.47 -7.17
N ILE A 14 5.45 -6.60 -6.20
CA ILE A 14 5.68 -6.95 -4.79
C ILE A 14 4.40 -6.62 -4.01
N LEU A 15 3.71 -7.65 -3.54
CA LEU A 15 2.55 -7.53 -2.67
C LEU A 15 2.98 -7.73 -1.21
N SER A 16 2.89 -6.66 -0.42
CA SER A 16 3.35 -6.64 0.97
C SER A 16 2.22 -6.80 1.96
N PHE A 17 2.32 -7.81 2.80
CA PHE A 17 1.53 -8.00 4.02
C PHE A 17 2.40 -7.80 5.26
N SER A 18 3.27 -6.79 5.22
CA SER A 18 4.23 -6.47 6.29
C SER A 18 3.77 -5.32 7.17
N HIS A 19 4.08 -5.42 8.46
CA HIS A 19 4.05 -4.30 9.39
C HIS A 19 5.15 -4.42 10.46
N ASP A 20 5.61 -3.27 10.92
CA ASP A 20 6.47 -3.16 12.10
C ASP A 20 5.84 -3.87 13.30
N ARG A 21 6.71 -4.46 14.12
CA ARG A 21 6.31 -5.23 15.30
C ARG A 21 6.66 -4.51 16.59
N TYR A 22 5.66 -4.33 17.45
CA TYR A 22 5.85 -3.80 18.79
C TYR A 22 6.42 -4.86 19.74
N ILE A 23 7.25 -4.44 20.68
CA ILE A 23 7.89 -5.37 21.62
C ILE A 23 6.91 -6.07 22.58
N SER A 24 5.68 -5.58 22.73
CA SER A 24 4.61 -6.25 23.46
C SER A 24 3.23 -5.69 23.10
N ARG A 25 2.19 -6.49 23.31
CA ARG A 25 0.79 -6.16 23.07
C ARG A 25 0.36 -5.00 23.95
N LYS A 26 0.89 -4.91 25.17
CA LYS A 26 0.70 -3.75 26.05
C LYS A 26 1.19 -2.45 25.39
N LYS A 27 2.38 -2.45 24.78
CA LYS A 27 2.91 -1.25 24.09
C LYS A 27 2.17 -0.95 22.79
N ALA A 28 1.80 -1.98 22.03
CA ALA A 28 0.97 -1.83 20.84
C ALA A 28 -0.37 -1.15 21.17
N ASN A 29 -1.07 -1.64 22.21
CA ASN A 29 -2.34 -1.07 22.65
C ASN A 29 -2.18 0.37 23.16
N ALA A 30 -1.14 0.65 23.94
CA ALA A 30 -0.86 2.01 24.40
C ALA A 30 -0.63 2.97 23.24
N ALA A 31 0.10 2.56 22.20
CA ALA A 31 0.32 3.38 21.00
C ALA A 31 -0.97 3.63 20.21
N ALA A 32 -1.83 2.60 20.07
CA ALA A 32 -3.12 2.72 19.41
C ALA A 32 -4.06 3.69 20.17
N ILE A 33 -4.17 3.54 21.50
CA ILE A 33 -4.99 4.40 22.36
C ILE A 33 -4.48 5.84 22.31
N ALA A 34 -3.18 6.07 22.49
CA ALA A 34 -2.60 7.42 22.47
C ALA A 34 -2.84 8.13 21.13
N LYS A 35 -2.87 7.40 20.00
CA LYS A 35 -3.24 7.99 18.72
C LYS A 35 -4.72 8.38 18.69
N ALA A 36 -5.62 7.50 19.13
CA ALA A 36 -7.04 7.79 19.17
C ALA A 36 -7.35 9.01 20.05
N GLU A 37 -6.74 9.11 21.23
CA GLU A 37 -6.86 10.26 22.12
C GLU A 37 -6.41 11.57 21.46
N ARG A 38 -5.29 11.55 20.71
CA ARG A 38 -4.84 12.72 19.95
C ARG A 38 -5.84 13.12 18.86
N GLU A 39 -6.38 12.15 18.11
CA GLU A 39 -7.35 12.43 17.05
C GLU A 39 -8.67 13.00 17.59
N ILE A 40 -9.12 12.51 18.75
CA ILE A 40 -10.26 13.07 19.49
C ILE A 40 -9.96 14.50 19.92
N ALA A 41 -8.81 14.73 20.54
CA ALA A 41 -8.41 16.05 21.03
C ALA A 41 -8.26 17.08 19.91
N SER A 42 -7.88 16.65 18.70
CA SER A 42 -7.77 17.53 17.53
C SER A 42 -9.07 17.68 16.73
N ASN A 43 -10.21 17.16 17.22
CA ASN A 43 -11.50 17.16 16.51
C ASN A 43 -11.38 16.63 15.07
N SER A 44 -10.62 15.53 14.89
CA SER A 44 -10.47 14.89 13.59
C SER A 44 -11.81 14.36 13.07
N ASN A 45 -12.04 14.40 11.76
CA ASN A 45 -13.27 13.91 11.13
C ASN A 45 -13.51 12.40 11.36
N GLY A 46 -12.45 11.65 11.67
CA GLY A 46 -12.55 10.26 12.08
C GLY A 46 -11.42 9.84 13.03
N ILE A 47 -11.72 8.87 13.89
CA ILE A 47 -10.73 8.21 14.75
C ILE A 47 -10.28 6.95 14.03
N SER A 48 -9.00 6.88 13.65
CA SER A 48 -8.52 5.71 12.91
C SER A 48 -8.13 4.60 13.88
N HIS A 49 -8.75 3.43 13.74
CA HIS A 49 -8.37 2.23 14.48
C HIS A 49 -7.03 1.70 13.98
N LEU A 50 -6.02 1.69 14.85
CA LEU A 50 -4.74 1.05 14.57
C LEU A 50 -4.77 -0.42 15.00
N ILE A 51 -4.53 -1.30 14.04
CA ILE A 51 -4.29 -2.73 14.26
C ILE A 51 -2.78 -2.93 14.16
N LEU A 52 -2.14 -3.18 15.31
CA LEU A 52 -0.69 -3.23 15.44
C LEU A 52 -0.25 -4.64 15.84
N ARG A 53 0.81 -5.14 15.21
CA ARG A 53 1.46 -6.41 15.50
C ARG A 53 2.31 -6.32 16.76
N ALA A 54 2.35 -7.37 17.57
CA ALA A 54 3.21 -7.47 18.75
C ALA A 54 3.95 -8.82 18.85
N VAL A 55 5.09 -8.85 19.54
CA VAL A 55 5.93 -10.06 19.71
C VAL A 55 5.22 -11.17 20.48
N ASP A 56 4.39 -10.81 21.45
CA ASP A 56 3.68 -11.71 22.37
C ASP A 56 2.29 -12.12 21.88
N ASP A 57 1.95 -11.83 20.61
CA ASP A 57 0.75 -12.36 20.00
C ASP A 57 0.90 -13.86 19.69
N LYS A 58 -0.18 -14.63 19.89
CA LYS A 58 -0.19 -16.08 19.59
C LYS A 58 -0.28 -16.38 18.09
N ILE A 59 -0.87 -15.46 17.35
CA ILE A 59 -1.12 -15.52 15.90
C ILE A 59 -0.80 -14.12 15.41
N ASP A 60 -0.23 -14.01 14.22
CA ASP A 60 0.06 -12.70 13.65
C ASP A 60 -1.21 -11.84 13.51
N HIS A 61 -1.24 -10.74 14.28
CA HIS A 61 -2.42 -9.89 14.36
C HIS A 61 -2.33 -8.75 13.35
N LEU A 62 -2.43 -9.12 12.07
CA LEU A 62 -2.39 -8.20 10.95
C LEU A 62 -3.80 -7.88 10.44
N LYS A 63 -4.03 -6.61 10.08
CA LYS A 63 -5.31 -6.18 9.45
C LYS A 63 -5.63 -6.96 8.17
N PHE A 64 -4.63 -7.50 7.50
CA PHE A 64 -4.79 -8.22 6.24
C PHE A 64 -5.56 -9.55 6.40
N LEU A 65 -5.54 -10.13 7.61
CA LEU A 65 -6.22 -11.38 7.93
C LEU A 65 -7.65 -11.18 8.46
N PHE A 66 -8.07 -9.93 8.66
CA PHE A 66 -9.44 -9.64 9.09
C PHE A 66 -10.43 -9.97 7.99
N LEU A 67 -11.60 -10.46 8.39
CA LEU A 67 -12.64 -10.86 7.46
C LEU A 67 -13.56 -9.67 7.14
N ILE A 68 -13.77 -9.43 5.85
CA ILE A 68 -14.86 -8.62 5.34
C ILE A 68 -15.79 -9.58 4.60
N ASN A 69 -17.05 -9.67 5.04
CA ASN A 69 -18.03 -10.63 4.52
C ASN A 69 -17.50 -12.08 4.47
N GLY A 70 -16.71 -12.48 5.48
CA GLY A 70 -16.12 -13.83 5.57
C GLY A 70 -14.84 -14.04 4.75
N ILE A 71 -14.36 -13.03 4.02
CA ILE A 71 -13.17 -13.11 3.16
C ILE A 71 -12.04 -12.28 3.81
N PRO A 72 -10.83 -12.84 4.00
CA PRO A 72 -9.68 -12.07 4.47
C PRO A 72 -9.40 -10.86 3.57
N VAL A 73 -9.11 -9.69 4.16
CA VAL A 73 -8.78 -8.45 3.41
C VAL A 73 -7.71 -8.70 2.35
N MET A 74 -6.70 -9.50 2.67
CA MET A 74 -5.62 -9.83 1.74
C MET A 74 -6.08 -10.47 0.43
N CYS A 75 -7.19 -11.21 0.46
CA CYS A 75 -7.73 -11.88 -0.73
C CYS A 75 -8.30 -10.88 -1.74
N TYR A 76 -8.79 -9.71 -1.31
CA TYR A 76 -9.22 -8.65 -2.22
C TYR A 76 -8.02 -8.04 -2.96
N ALA A 77 -6.96 -7.71 -2.23
CA ALA A 77 -5.73 -7.19 -2.81
C ALA A 77 -5.12 -8.19 -3.80
N LEU A 78 -4.98 -9.46 -3.41
CA LEU A 78 -4.45 -10.50 -4.29
C LEU A 78 -5.40 -10.77 -5.48
N GLY A 79 -6.71 -10.75 -5.27
CA GLY A 79 -7.72 -10.91 -6.32
C GLY A 79 -7.57 -9.89 -7.46
N ASN A 80 -7.40 -8.61 -7.13
CA ASN A 80 -7.13 -7.55 -8.12
C ASN A 80 -5.88 -7.84 -8.95
N LEU A 81 -4.81 -8.35 -8.31
CA LEU A 81 -3.58 -8.69 -9.02
C LEU A 81 -3.70 -9.95 -9.88
N LEU A 82 -4.56 -10.90 -9.50
CA LEU A 82 -4.78 -12.13 -10.27
C LEU A 82 -5.53 -11.89 -11.58
N ILE A 83 -6.46 -10.94 -11.59
CA ILE A 83 -7.25 -10.61 -12.79
C ILE A 83 -6.57 -9.58 -13.70
N SER A 84 -5.40 -9.07 -13.32
CA SER A 84 -4.67 -8.05 -14.07
C SER A 84 -3.75 -8.62 -15.15
N SER A 85 -3.07 -7.74 -15.89
CA SER A 85 -2.05 -8.04 -16.90
C SER A 85 -0.68 -8.42 -16.31
N LEU A 86 -0.51 -8.34 -14.98
CA LEU A 86 0.72 -8.76 -14.29
C LEU A 86 1.09 -10.21 -14.63
N LYS A 87 2.39 -10.48 -14.68
CA LYS A 87 2.96 -11.79 -15.01
C LYS A 87 3.61 -12.46 -13.80
N GLU A 88 4.26 -11.68 -12.95
CA GLU A 88 4.98 -12.19 -11.76
C GLU A 88 4.59 -11.42 -10.50
N ILE A 89 4.23 -12.15 -9.44
CA ILE A 89 3.84 -11.57 -8.15
C ILE A 89 4.69 -12.23 -7.05
N VAL A 90 5.36 -11.39 -6.25
CA VAL A 90 6.03 -11.83 -5.03
C VAL A 90 5.21 -11.36 -3.84
N ILE A 91 4.71 -12.32 -3.07
CA ILE A 91 3.97 -12.07 -1.84
C ILE A 91 4.95 -12.12 -0.67
N ILE A 92 4.88 -11.14 0.22
CA ILE A 92 5.74 -11.07 1.41
C ILE A 92 4.87 -10.93 2.65
N GLY A 93 5.11 -11.77 3.65
CA GLY A 93 4.37 -11.72 4.91
C GLY A 93 4.81 -12.80 5.90
N SER A 94 4.02 -12.93 6.96
CA SER A 94 4.20 -13.96 7.98
C SER A 94 3.75 -15.36 7.52
N GLU A 95 3.95 -16.34 8.40
CA GLU A 95 3.51 -17.71 8.17
C GLU A 95 1.98 -17.80 7.99
N GLU A 96 1.21 -17.05 8.78
CA GLU A 96 -0.24 -17.02 8.66
C GLU A 96 -0.71 -16.42 7.33
N VAL A 97 -0.02 -15.38 6.84
CA VAL A 97 -0.27 -14.82 5.51
C VAL A 97 0.02 -15.88 4.44
N GLU A 98 1.10 -16.65 4.57
CA GLU A 98 1.41 -17.73 3.61
C GLU A 98 0.32 -18.80 3.58
N GLN A 99 -0.17 -19.22 4.75
CA GLN A 99 -1.23 -20.23 4.84
C GLN A 99 -2.51 -19.76 4.15
N VAL A 100 -2.93 -18.52 4.39
CA VAL A 100 -4.12 -17.95 3.75
C VAL A 100 -3.90 -17.73 2.25
N ALA A 101 -2.75 -17.20 1.84
CA ALA A 101 -2.43 -17.00 0.43
C ALA A 101 -2.40 -18.33 -0.35
N THR A 102 -1.76 -19.35 0.21
CA THR A 102 -1.72 -20.70 -0.38
C THR A 102 -3.13 -21.27 -0.55
N THR A 103 -3.93 -21.27 0.52
CA THR A 103 -5.31 -21.79 0.48
C THR A 103 -6.17 -21.04 -0.54
N PHE A 104 -6.04 -19.72 -0.59
CA PHE A 104 -6.76 -18.89 -1.55
C PHE A 104 -6.36 -19.23 -3.00
N LEU A 105 -5.05 -19.31 -3.28
CA LEU A 105 -4.53 -19.62 -4.62
C LEU A 105 -4.85 -21.05 -5.07
N GLU A 106 -4.90 -22.02 -4.16
CA GLU A 106 -5.38 -23.38 -4.44
C GLU A 106 -6.87 -23.39 -4.84
N THR A 107 -7.65 -22.46 -4.28
CA THR A 107 -9.09 -22.35 -4.55
C THR A 107 -9.38 -21.63 -5.87
N VAL A 108 -8.72 -20.50 -6.13
CA VAL A 108 -9.05 -19.61 -7.27
C VAL A 108 -8.09 -19.74 -8.46
N GLY A 109 -6.99 -20.47 -8.28
CA GLY A 109 -5.91 -20.60 -9.26
C GLY A 109 -5.04 -19.34 -9.38
N THR A 110 -3.93 -19.46 -10.10
CA THR A 110 -2.97 -18.36 -10.31
C THR A 110 -3.25 -17.51 -11.53
N GLN A 111 -4.28 -17.86 -12.33
CA GLN A 111 -4.60 -17.18 -13.60
C GLN A 111 -3.40 -17.08 -14.56
N GLY A 112 -2.56 -18.12 -14.59
CA GLY A 112 -1.37 -18.18 -15.44
C GLY A 112 -0.17 -17.35 -14.95
N LYS A 113 -0.27 -16.72 -13.78
CA LYS A 113 0.82 -15.89 -13.21
C LYS A 113 1.84 -16.74 -12.47
N LYS A 114 3.10 -16.28 -12.49
CA LYS A 114 4.17 -16.80 -11.63
C LYS A 114 4.05 -16.13 -10.26
N ILE A 115 3.66 -16.90 -9.25
CA ILE A 115 3.48 -16.38 -7.89
C ILE A 115 4.48 -17.08 -6.97
N SER A 116 5.17 -16.30 -6.13
CA SER A 116 6.03 -16.87 -5.09
C SER A 116 5.83 -16.14 -3.76
N PHE A 117 6.06 -16.87 -2.68
CA PHE A 117 5.97 -16.34 -1.33
C PHE A 117 7.37 -16.22 -0.72
N VAL A 118 7.59 -15.14 0.05
CA VAL A 118 8.80 -14.96 0.86
C VAL A 118 8.38 -14.64 2.30
N ARG A 119 8.75 -15.50 3.23
CA ARG A 119 8.52 -15.26 4.67
C ARG A 119 9.41 -14.13 5.16
N GLU A 120 8.84 -13.26 5.97
CA GLU A 120 9.58 -12.21 6.65
C GLU A 120 10.51 -12.74 7.75
N ASP A 121 11.60 -12.03 8.03
CA ASP A 121 12.40 -12.23 9.25
C ASP A 121 11.77 -11.43 10.41
N PRO A 122 11.27 -12.10 11.47
CA PRO A 122 10.64 -11.42 12.60
C PRO A 122 11.55 -10.40 13.29
N ASN A 123 12.87 -10.53 13.17
CA ASN A 123 13.84 -9.61 13.78
C ASN A 123 14.13 -8.37 12.92
N LYS A 124 13.59 -8.33 11.69
CA LYS A 124 13.88 -7.30 10.68
C LYS A 124 12.60 -6.76 10.02
N LEU A 125 11.49 -6.75 10.77
CA LEU A 125 10.19 -6.28 10.29
C LEU A 125 10.17 -4.76 10.12
N ASN A 126 10.36 -4.32 8.87
CA ASN A 126 10.12 -2.96 8.40
C ASN A 126 9.95 -2.98 6.87
N LEU A 127 9.49 -1.86 6.32
CA LEU A 127 9.19 -1.73 4.90
C LEU A 127 10.46 -1.82 4.03
N PHE A 128 11.58 -1.20 4.44
CA PHE A 128 12.85 -1.34 3.73
C PHE A 128 13.24 -2.82 3.52
N ASN A 129 13.27 -3.62 4.59
CA ASN A 129 13.62 -5.04 4.52
C ASN A 129 12.59 -5.83 3.71
N THR A 130 11.31 -5.48 3.81
CA THR A 130 10.24 -6.07 2.99
C THR A 130 10.49 -5.84 1.50
N MET A 131 10.81 -4.60 1.11
CA MET A 131 11.14 -4.27 -0.28
C MET A 131 12.40 -5.00 -0.74
N GLN A 132 13.42 -5.11 0.12
CA GLN A 132 14.61 -5.90 -0.19
C GLN A 132 14.27 -7.37 -0.44
N LEU A 133 13.45 -8.01 0.40
CA LEU A 133 13.03 -9.40 0.20
C LEU A 133 12.35 -9.60 -1.17
N GLY A 134 11.46 -8.69 -1.55
CA GLY A 134 10.79 -8.73 -2.85
C GLY A 134 11.76 -8.50 -4.00
N LYS A 135 12.64 -7.50 -3.89
CA LYS A 135 13.67 -7.18 -4.87
C LYS A 135 14.60 -8.35 -5.15
N HIS A 136 15.06 -9.05 -4.10
CA HIS A 136 15.95 -10.21 -4.26
C HIS A 136 15.25 -11.42 -4.90
N ARG A 137 13.92 -11.48 -4.84
CA ARG A 137 13.14 -12.58 -5.41
C ARG A 137 12.77 -12.36 -6.87
N LEU A 138 12.57 -11.10 -7.26
CA LEU A 138 12.31 -10.71 -8.64
C LEU A 138 13.61 -10.59 -9.44
N ASN A 139 13.59 -11.02 -10.70
CA ASN A 139 14.65 -10.65 -11.64
C ASN A 139 14.31 -9.29 -12.24
N ILE A 140 14.79 -8.19 -11.66
CA ILE A 140 14.43 -6.82 -12.06
C ILE A 140 15.47 -6.25 -13.02
N GLU A 141 15.04 -5.76 -14.17
CA GLU A 141 15.93 -5.07 -15.12
C GLU A 141 16.25 -3.63 -14.64
N PRO A 142 17.41 -3.05 -14.98
CA PRO A 142 17.85 -1.75 -14.45
C PRO A 142 16.89 -0.55 -14.65
N ASN A 143 15.94 -0.63 -15.58
CA ASN A 143 14.95 0.43 -15.84
C ASN A 143 13.50 -0.09 -15.83
N GLU A 144 13.28 -1.19 -15.12
CA GLU A 144 11.95 -1.77 -14.99
C GLU A 144 11.20 -1.12 -13.83
N LEU A 145 9.99 -0.65 -14.14
CA LEU A 145 9.01 -0.34 -13.10
C LEU A 145 8.33 -1.63 -12.67
N ILE A 146 8.24 -1.80 -11.35
CA ILE A 146 7.45 -2.85 -10.72
C ILE A 146 6.37 -2.21 -9.87
N LEU A 147 5.27 -2.91 -9.66
CA LEU A 147 4.20 -2.47 -8.77
C LEU A 147 4.53 -2.87 -7.34
N PHE A 148 4.73 -1.91 -6.45
CA PHE A 148 4.70 -2.18 -5.02
C PHE A 148 3.31 -1.84 -4.46
N GLN A 149 2.68 -2.79 -3.76
CA GLN A 149 1.35 -2.64 -3.19
C GLN A 149 1.30 -3.23 -1.77
N PRO A 150 0.97 -2.41 -0.75
CA PRO A 150 0.47 -2.91 0.52
C PRO A 150 -0.86 -3.66 0.36
N GLY A 151 -1.01 -4.77 1.06
CA GLY A 151 -2.13 -5.69 0.91
C GLY A 151 -3.38 -5.35 1.72
N ASP A 152 -3.58 -4.08 2.07
CA ASP A 152 -4.69 -3.59 2.89
C ASP A 152 -5.81 -2.91 2.10
N LEU A 153 -5.93 -3.19 0.81
CA LEU A 153 -7.00 -2.69 -0.06
C LEU A 153 -8.22 -3.63 -0.03
N PRO A 154 -9.31 -3.29 0.69
CA PRO A 154 -10.46 -4.18 0.89
C PRO A 154 -11.52 -4.03 -0.22
N PHE A 155 -11.13 -3.65 -1.43
CA PHE A 155 -12.06 -3.42 -2.53
C PHE A 155 -11.49 -3.93 -3.83
N MET A 156 -12.39 -4.37 -4.72
CA MET A 156 -12.04 -4.70 -6.09
C MET A 156 -11.99 -3.40 -6.90
N PHE A 157 -10.96 -3.22 -7.70
CA PHE A 157 -10.83 -2.06 -8.59
C PHE A 157 -10.03 -2.47 -9.83
N ASP A 158 -10.21 -1.71 -10.91
CA ASP A 158 -9.46 -1.95 -12.14
C ASP A 158 -8.03 -1.41 -11.97
N ILE A 159 -7.07 -2.34 -11.87
CA ILE A 159 -5.66 -1.99 -11.72
C ILE A 159 -4.97 -1.73 -13.07
N GLU A 160 -5.62 -2.06 -14.19
CA GLU A 160 -5.03 -1.89 -15.53
C GLU A 160 -4.75 -0.42 -15.83
N GLU A 161 -5.60 0.50 -15.35
CA GLU A 161 -5.38 1.94 -15.47
C GLU A 161 -4.03 2.37 -14.88
N ILE A 162 -3.57 1.70 -13.83
CA ILE A 162 -2.29 1.97 -13.17
C ILE A 162 -1.13 1.29 -13.91
N LEU A 163 -1.32 0.04 -14.35
CA LEU A 163 -0.29 -0.75 -15.03
C LEU A 163 0.04 -0.23 -16.43
N HIS A 164 -0.90 0.50 -17.04
CA HIS A 164 -0.81 1.08 -18.38
C HIS A 164 -0.84 2.61 -18.39
N ASP A 165 -0.70 3.26 -17.23
CA ASP A 165 -0.66 4.73 -17.14
C ASP A 165 0.45 5.29 -18.04
N SER A 166 0.15 6.34 -18.82
CA SER A 166 1.13 6.93 -19.73
C SER A 166 2.36 7.53 -19.03
N ASP A 167 2.23 7.89 -17.76
CA ASP A 167 3.29 8.49 -16.96
C ASP A 167 4.34 7.48 -16.51
N ILE A 168 4.06 6.16 -16.57
CA ILE A 168 5.04 5.11 -16.22
C ILE A 168 6.32 5.21 -17.06
N GLN A 169 6.25 5.79 -18.26
CA GLN A 169 7.42 5.96 -19.13
C GLN A 169 8.33 7.12 -18.73
N ASN A 170 7.83 8.03 -17.89
CA ASN A 170 8.47 9.32 -17.61
C ASN A 170 9.03 9.43 -16.18
N TYR A 171 8.58 8.56 -15.28
CA TYR A 171 8.90 8.66 -13.85
C TYR A 171 9.41 7.33 -13.26
N ASN A 172 10.35 7.43 -12.32
CA ASN A 172 10.87 6.27 -11.59
C ASN A 172 10.03 5.89 -10.35
N LEU A 173 9.10 6.76 -9.96
CA LEU A 173 8.17 6.55 -8.86
C LEU A 173 6.88 7.32 -9.16
N ILE A 174 5.75 6.62 -9.10
CA ILE A 174 4.42 7.23 -9.22
C ILE A 174 3.67 6.96 -7.92
N LEU A 175 3.02 7.99 -7.39
CA LEU A 175 2.23 7.92 -6.17
C LEU A 175 0.74 7.95 -6.53
N TRP A 176 0.06 6.83 -6.38
CA TRP A 176 -1.37 6.77 -6.69
C TRP A 176 -2.22 7.23 -5.49
N LEU A 177 -2.55 8.52 -5.47
CA LEU A 177 -3.20 9.21 -4.35
C LEU A 177 -4.72 9.13 -4.44
N ASN A 178 -5.39 9.04 -3.28
CA ASN A 178 -6.85 9.07 -3.21
C ASN A 178 -7.34 10.51 -2.98
N SER A 179 -8.00 11.10 -3.97
CA SER A 179 -8.59 12.44 -3.86
C SER A 179 -10.02 12.38 -3.34
N ARG A 180 -10.30 13.14 -2.27
CA ARG A 180 -11.65 13.29 -1.71
C ARG A 180 -12.64 13.82 -2.75
N GLN A 181 -12.24 14.86 -3.47
CA GLN A 181 -13.06 15.56 -4.46
C GLN A 181 -13.41 14.65 -5.64
N MET A 182 -12.47 13.83 -6.10
CA MET A 182 -12.72 12.90 -7.20
C MET A 182 -13.56 11.71 -6.75
N MET A 183 -13.32 11.18 -5.55
CA MET A 183 -14.10 10.05 -5.01
C MET A 183 -15.52 10.45 -4.60
N PHE A 184 -15.69 11.67 -4.07
CA PHE A 184 -16.93 12.20 -3.53
C PHE A 184 -17.21 13.59 -4.13
N PRO A 185 -17.53 13.69 -5.43
CA PRO A 185 -17.69 14.98 -6.11
C PRO A 185 -18.81 15.85 -5.52
N ASN A 186 -19.80 15.22 -4.87
CA ASN A 186 -20.95 15.90 -4.31
C ASN A 186 -20.85 16.17 -2.79
N HIS A 187 -19.73 15.86 -2.13
CA HIS A 187 -19.63 15.94 -0.66
C HIS A 187 -19.91 17.35 -0.09
N GLN A 188 -19.66 18.42 -0.86
CA GLN A 188 -19.96 19.79 -0.43
C GLN A 188 -21.48 20.09 -0.38
N HIS A 189 -22.24 19.54 -1.33
CA HIS A 189 -23.69 19.75 -1.43
C HIS A 189 -24.49 18.69 -0.65
N ASN A 190 -23.93 17.49 -0.56
CA ASN A 190 -24.49 16.36 0.16
C ASN A 190 -23.37 15.67 0.96
N PRO A 191 -23.09 16.12 2.20
CA PRO A 191 -22.04 15.54 3.04
C PRO A 191 -22.17 14.03 3.26
N ASP A 192 -23.40 13.51 3.28
CA ASP A 192 -23.67 12.08 3.46
C ASP A 192 -23.23 11.23 2.25
N SER A 193 -22.91 11.86 1.11
CA SER A 193 -22.29 11.16 -0.04
C SER A 193 -20.87 10.69 0.25
N GLU A 194 -20.17 11.30 1.21
CA GLU A 194 -18.93 10.76 1.76
C GLU A 194 -19.26 9.68 2.78
N PHE A 195 -19.49 8.47 2.29
CA PHE A 195 -19.83 7.32 3.15
C PHE A 195 -18.63 6.77 3.93
N VAL A 196 -17.42 7.32 3.73
CA VAL A 196 -16.21 6.92 4.45
C VAL A 196 -15.53 8.14 5.05
N TRP A 197 -15.85 8.44 6.31
CA TRP A 197 -15.24 9.56 7.02
C TRP A 197 -13.79 9.25 7.38
N ARG A 198 -12.86 10.02 6.80
CA ARG A 198 -11.42 9.82 6.99
C ARG A 198 -10.70 11.15 7.11
N ASN A 199 -9.49 11.08 7.68
CA ASN A 199 -8.57 12.19 7.74
C ASN A 199 -7.76 12.23 6.44
N TYR A 200 -7.89 13.32 5.68
CA TYR A 200 -7.06 13.61 4.52
C TYR A 200 -5.84 14.41 4.99
N HIS A 201 -4.64 13.91 4.70
CA HIS A 201 -3.41 14.43 5.30
C HIS A 201 -2.66 15.40 4.40
N TYR A 202 -3.06 15.51 3.13
CA TYR A 202 -2.34 16.26 2.12
C TYR A 202 -3.28 17.13 1.30
N ARG A 203 -2.71 18.16 0.68
CA ARG A 203 -3.37 18.96 -0.33
C ARG A 203 -2.53 18.97 -1.61
N ALA A 204 -3.14 18.67 -2.74
CA ALA A 204 -2.48 18.61 -4.05
C ALA A 204 -3.29 19.41 -5.06
N LEU A 205 -2.61 20.16 -5.94
CA LEU A 205 -3.26 20.83 -7.07
C LEU A 205 -3.56 19.77 -8.13
N CYS A 206 -4.83 19.51 -8.40
CA CYS A 206 -5.26 18.62 -9.47
C CYS A 206 -5.20 19.38 -10.79
N LYS A 207 -4.50 18.82 -11.78
CA LYS A 207 -4.27 19.47 -13.07
C LYS A 207 -5.55 19.50 -13.91
N GLU A 208 -6.37 18.47 -13.77
CA GLU A 208 -7.60 18.25 -14.52
C GLU A 208 -8.70 19.25 -14.12
N THR A 209 -8.84 19.50 -12.82
CA THR A 209 -9.84 20.44 -12.28
C THR A 209 -9.28 21.84 -12.07
N ASN A 210 -7.95 21.97 -12.00
CA ASN A 210 -7.25 23.18 -11.57
C ASN A 210 -7.66 23.62 -10.14
N GLU A 211 -8.03 22.67 -9.30
CA GLU A 211 -8.46 22.90 -7.91
C GLU A 211 -7.54 22.22 -6.90
N LEU A 212 -7.53 22.76 -5.68
CA LEU A 212 -6.79 22.17 -4.58
C LEU A 212 -7.60 21.01 -3.99
N HIS A 213 -7.09 19.79 -4.15
CA HIS A 213 -7.73 18.58 -3.67
C HIS A 213 -7.16 18.15 -2.31
N GLU A 214 -8.03 17.62 -1.47
CA GLU A 214 -7.65 16.93 -0.23
C GLU A 214 -7.34 15.47 -0.59
N VAL A 215 -6.12 15.03 -0.32
CA VAL A 215 -5.64 13.72 -0.74
C VAL A 215 -5.08 12.92 0.43
N LYS A 216 -5.22 11.60 0.31
CA LYS A 216 -4.74 10.62 1.28
C LYS A 216 -3.45 9.97 0.76
N GLU A 217 -2.71 9.30 1.64
CA GLU A 217 -1.49 8.60 1.25
C GLU A 217 -1.73 7.58 0.12
N PRO A 218 -0.72 7.35 -0.73
CA PRO A 218 -0.82 6.34 -1.76
C PRO A 218 -0.86 4.94 -1.13
N ASN A 219 -1.55 4.02 -1.79
CA ASN A 219 -1.54 2.59 -1.43
C ASN A 219 -1.00 1.72 -2.58
N ILE A 220 -0.52 2.35 -3.65
CA ILE A 220 -0.02 1.69 -4.86
C ILE A 220 1.13 2.54 -5.39
N TYR A 221 2.22 1.87 -5.74
CA TYR A 221 3.49 2.51 -6.07
C TYR A 221 4.14 1.81 -7.27
N PRO A 222 3.89 2.25 -8.50
CA PRO A 222 4.81 2.00 -9.60
C PRO A 222 6.19 2.56 -9.24
N ILE A 223 7.19 1.70 -9.11
CA ILE A 223 8.52 2.08 -8.62
C ILE A 223 9.64 1.35 -9.35
N ASN A 224 10.70 2.08 -9.69
CA ASN A 224 11.93 1.55 -10.25
C ASN A 224 12.92 1.34 -9.10
N LEU A 225 13.01 0.10 -8.61
CA LEU A 225 13.86 -0.27 -7.47
C LEU A 225 15.37 -0.22 -7.78
N SER A 226 15.75 0.05 -9.02
CA SER A 226 17.14 0.28 -9.44
C SER A 226 17.51 1.76 -9.44
N ALA A 227 16.53 2.66 -9.57
CA ALA A 227 16.73 4.10 -9.64
C ALA A 227 16.28 4.86 -8.38
N VAL A 228 15.48 4.24 -7.52
CA VAL A 228 14.95 4.85 -6.29
C VAL A 228 15.38 4.02 -5.09
N ASP A 229 15.83 4.69 -4.04
CA ASP A 229 16.21 4.05 -2.79
C ASP A 229 15.01 3.37 -2.13
N SER A 230 15.23 2.19 -1.56
CA SER A 230 14.15 1.37 -1.00
C SER A 230 13.56 1.92 0.31
N ASP A 231 14.16 2.95 0.90
CA ASP A 231 13.64 3.67 2.06
C ASP A 231 12.74 4.85 1.67
N ILE A 232 12.59 5.17 0.37
CA ILE A 232 11.76 6.30 -0.09
C ILE A 232 10.32 6.20 0.43
N ILE A 233 9.75 5.00 0.46
CA ILE A 233 8.37 4.80 0.87
C ILE A 233 8.23 5.00 2.38
N ASP A 234 9.22 4.54 3.17
CA ASP A 234 9.30 4.84 4.61
C ASP A 234 9.41 6.34 4.84
N HIS A 235 10.20 7.04 4.02
CA HIS A 235 10.33 8.48 4.11
C HIS A 235 9.00 9.21 3.82
N LEU A 236 8.26 8.79 2.78
CA LEU A 236 6.93 9.31 2.46
C LEU A 236 5.90 9.03 3.57
N HIS A 237 5.96 7.86 4.20
CA HIS A 237 5.09 7.54 5.34
C HIS A 237 5.48 8.28 6.62
N SER A 238 6.76 8.54 6.85
CA SER A 238 7.21 9.28 8.04
C SER A 238 6.73 10.74 8.01
N THR A 239 6.82 11.39 6.84
CA THR A 239 6.40 12.78 6.63
C THR A 239 4.88 12.97 6.67
N ARG A 240 4.09 11.88 6.59
CA ARG A 240 2.64 11.88 6.85
C ARG A 240 2.28 12.45 8.21
N LYS A 241 3.03 12.10 9.24
CA LYS A 241 2.73 12.50 10.63
C LYS A 241 2.88 14.00 10.85
N ASP A 242 3.67 14.65 10.00
CA ASP A 242 4.01 16.07 10.10
C ASP A 242 3.48 16.90 8.91
N GLY A 243 2.70 16.32 8.00
CA GLY A 243 2.13 17.01 6.82
C GLY A 243 3.16 17.51 5.80
N ASN A 244 4.41 17.00 5.82
CA ASN A 244 5.57 17.62 5.15
C ASN A 244 6.20 16.73 4.05
N ILE A 245 5.40 16.15 3.14
CA ILE A 245 5.94 15.38 1.98
C ILE A 245 6.85 16.25 1.10
N ILE A 246 6.68 17.58 1.08
CA ILE A 246 7.53 18.50 0.29
C ILE A 246 9.01 18.43 0.71
N LYS A 247 9.32 17.96 1.94
CA LYS A 247 10.70 17.73 2.39
C LYS A 247 11.29 16.40 1.90
N ALA A 248 10.47 15.48 1.39
CA ALA A 248 10.88 14.17 0.89
C ALA A 248 11.56 14.21 -0.49
N GLY A 249 11.87 15.40 -1.00
CA GLY A 249 12.60 15.56 -2.27
C GLY A 249 11.75 15.34 -3.51
N ILE A 250 10.44 15.14 -3.38
CA ILE A 250 9.50 15.14 -4.51
C ILE A 250 9.28 16.59 -4.92
N ARG A 251 9.94 17.00 -6.02
CA ARG A 251 9.71 18.25 -6.73
C ARG A 251 8.82 18.02 -7.93
#